data_AF-A0A7I9Y465-F1
#
_entry.id   AF-A0A7I9Y465-F1
#
_cell.length_a   1.000
_cell.length_b   1.000
_cell.length_c   1.000
_cell.angle_alpha   90.00
_cell.angle_beta   90.00
_cell.angle_gamma   90.00
#
_symmetry.space_group_name_H-M   'P 1'
#
loop_
_entity.id
_entity.type
_entity.pdbx_description
1 polymer ?
#
loop_
_entity_poly.entity_id
_entity_poly.type
_entity_poly.pdbx_seq_one_letter_code
_entity_poly.pdbx_strand_id
1 'polypeptide(L)' 'MTKGPGSRAAGLAMAYKLIEAAQARWRKVNAPELVALVRAGAVFHKGKLLERPTDITPKPSTGEPATAGSEVA' A
#
# COMPACT_ATOMS: atom_id res chain seq x y z
N MET A 1 -18.75 -29.88 12.33
CA MET A 1 -17.37 -30.16 12.79
C MET A 1 -16.53 -30.54 11.59
N THR A 2 -15.54 -29.74 11.20
CA THR A 2 -14.59 -30.17 10.17
C THR A 2 -13.66 -31.19 10.80
N LYS A 3 -13.62 -32.39 10.22
CA LYS A 3 -12.68 -33.41 10.66
C LYS A 3 -11.30 -32.91 10.25
N GLY A 4 -10.39 -32.77 11.22
CA GLY A 4 -9.00 -32.43 10.95
C GLY A 4 -8.34 -33.44 10.00
N PRO A 5 -7.08 -33.25 9.61
CA PRO A 5 -6.45 -33.92 8.47
C PRO A 5 -6.34 -35.46 8.54
N GLY A 6 -6.85 -36.14 9.57
CA GLY A 6 -6.91 -37.60 9.66
C GLY A 6 -5.56 -38.30 9.88
N SER A 7 -4.45 -37.64 9.54
CA SER A 7 -3.08 -38.06 9.83
C SER A 7 -2.11 -36.87 9.75
N ARG A 8 -0.89 -37.05 10.29
CA ARG A 8 0.18 -36.04 10.22
C ARG A 8 0.61 -35.76 8.76
N ALA A 9 0.74 -36.81 7.96
CA ALA A 9 1.14 -36.70 6.55
C ALA A 9 0.13 -35.88 5.74
N ALA A 10 -1.17 -36.14 5.93
CA ALA A 10 -2.23 -35.38 5.27
C ALA A 10 -2.26 -33.90 5.72
N GLY A 11 -1.97 -33.62 7.00
CA GLY A 11 -1.86 -32.25 7.50
C GLY A 11 -0.71 -31.47 6.85
N LEU A 12 0.46 -32.10 6.71
CA LEU A 12 1.62 -31.52 6.03
C LEU A 12 1.33 -31.27 4.54
N ALA A 13 0.68 -32.22 3.86
CA ALA A 13 0.29 -32.05 2.46
C ALA A 13 -0.69 -30.89 2.26
N MET A 14 -1.65 -30.70 3.19
CA MET A 14 -2.54 -29.54 3.17
C MET A 14 -1.78 -28.22 3.39
N ALA A 15 -0.89 -28.16 4.38
CA ALA A 15 -0.10 -26.95 4.65
C ALA A 15 0.77 -26.56 3.43
N TYR A 16 1.44 -27.54 2.82
CA TYR A 16 2.23 -27.32 1.61
C TYR A 16 1.37 -26.73 0.48
N LYS A 17 0.23 -27.35 0.17
CA LYS A 17 -0.68 -26.86 -0.89
C LYS A 17 -1.21 -25.45 -0.60
N LEU A 18 -1.48 -25.12 0.65
CA LEU A 18 -1.90 -23.76 1.04
C LEU A 18 -0.79 -22.73 0.79
N ILE A 19 0.46 -23.07 1.12
CA ILE A 19 1.63 -22.20 0.88
C ILE A 19 1.91 -22.07 -0.62
N GLU A 20 1.84 -23.17 -1.37
CA GLU A 20 2.01 -23.20 -2.83
C GLU A 20 0.95 -22.35 -3.54
N ALA A 21 -0.32 -22.49 -3.15
CA ALA A 21 -1.41 -21.66 -3.67
C ALA A 21 -1.24 -20.18 -3.30
N ALA A 22 -0.74 -19.89 -2.10
CA ALA A 22 -0.44 -18.52 -1.68
C ALA A 22 0.72 -17.91 -2.50
N GLN A 23 1.77 -18.68 -2.79
CA GLN A 23 2.90 -18.24 -3.60
C GLN A 23 2.46 -17.78 -5.00
N ALA A 24 1.57 -18.53 -5.65
CA ALA A 24 1.05 -18.14 -6.98
C ALA A 24 0.24 -16.82 -6.94
N ARG A 25 -0.31 -16.47 -5.78
CA ARG A 25 -1.18 -15.30 -5.62
C ARG A 25 -0.45 -14.07 -5.09
N TRP A 26 0.65 -14.23 -4.35
CA TRP A 26 1.42 -13.11 -3.83
C TRP A 26 2.32 -12.52 -4.91
N ARG A 27 2.10 -11.24 -5.22
CA ARG A 27 2.98 -10.52 -6.15
C ARG A 27 4.33 -10.26 -5.49
N LYS A 28 5.41 -10.50 -6.26
CA LYS A 28 6.76 -10.06 -5.90
C LYS A 28 6.74 -8.55 -5.66
N VAL A 29 7.46 -8.11 -4.63
CA VAL A 29 7.71 -6.67 -4.40
C VAL A 29 8.64 -6.16 -5.50
N ASN A 30 8.26 -5.07 -6.17
CA ASN A 30 9.00 -4.53 -7.32
C ASN A 30 10.36 -3.93 -6.95
N ALA A 31 10.52 -3.44 -5.72
CA ALA A 31 11.75 -2.82 -5.21
C ALA A 31 12.11 -3.42 -3.83
N PRO A 32 12.65 -4.65 -3.79
CA PRO A 32 12.94 -5.35 -2.54
C PRO A 32 13.97 -4.59 -1.66
N GLU A 33 14.90 -3.86 -2.26
CA GLU A 33 15.91 -3.05 -1.57
C GLU A 33 15.29 -1.92 -0.72
N LEU A 34 14.11 -1.43 -1.08
CA LEU A 34 13.42 -0.37 -0.35
C LEU A 34 12.54 -0.89 0.81
N VAL A 35 12.31 -2.21 0.88
CA VAL A 35 11.40 -2.81 1.89
C VAL A 35 11.87 -2.57 3.31
N ALA A 36 13.19 -2.54 3.55
CA ALA A 36 13.74 -2.24 4.87
C ALA A 36 13.35 -0.83 5.34
N LEU A 37 13.40 0.16 4.44
CA LEU A 37 13.04 1.54 4.73
C LEU A 37 11.54 1.69 4.97
N VAL A 38 10.71 1.04 4.15
CA VAL A 38 9.25 1.02 4.35
C VAL A 38 8.89 0.40 5.70
N ARG A 39 9.56 -0.71 6.07
CA ARG A 39 9.39 -1.35 7.39
C ARG A 39 9.82 -0.46 8.55
N ALA A 40 10.83 0.38 8.34
CA ALA A 40 11.27 1.37 9.33
C ALA A 40 10.34 2.61 9.40
N GLY A 41 9.28 2.67 8.59
CA GLY A 41 8.29 3.75 8.61
C GLY A 41 8.56 4.89 7.62
N ALA A 42 9.53 4.74 6.72
CA ALA A 42 9.81 5.74 5.71
C ALA A 42 8.66 5.87 4.69
N VAL A 43 8.29 7.10 4.33
CA VAL A 43 7.18 7.37 3.41
C VAL A 43 7.71 7.55 1.98
N PHE A 44 7.10 6.86 1.03
CA PHE A 44 7.43 6.96 -0.39
C PHE A 44 6.27 7.55 -1.19
N HIS A 45 6.56 8.45 -2.13
CA HIS A 45 5.60 8.91 -3.13
C HIS A 45 6.10 8.55 -4.53
N LYS A 46 5.29 7.78 -5.28
CA LYS A 46 5.65 7.28 -6.62
C LYS A 46 7.04 6.58 -6.67
N GLY A 47 7.38 5.84 -5.62
CA GLY A 47 8.66 5.12 -5.51
C GLY A 47 9.86 5.96 -5.08
N LYS A 48 9.68 7.26 -4.79
CA LYS A 48 10.74 8.13 -4.26
C LYS A 48 10.55 8.36 -2.77
N LEU A 49 11.63 8.30 -2.02
CA LEU A 49 11.64 8.57 -0.58
C LEU A 49 11.32 10.06 -0.35
N LEU A 50 10.42 10.34 0.57
CA LEU A 50 10.10 11.70 0.99
C LEU A 50 10.98 12.11 2.17
N GLU A 51 11.76 13.18 1.98
CA GLU A 51 12.57 13.77 3.06
C GLU A 51 11.73 14.58 4.06
N ARG A 52 10.61 15.17 3.61
CA ARG A 52 9.61 15.86 4.44
C ARG A 52 8.22 15.23 4.28
N PRO A 53 7.69 14.54 5.31
CA PRO A 53 6.41 13.83 5.24
C PRO A 53 5.16 14.69 4.93
N THR A 54 5.24 16.02 5.02
CA THR A 54 4.12 16.95 4.80
C THR A 54 3.83 17.28 3.34
N ASP A 55 4.74 16.91 2.42
CA ASP A 55 4.72 17.33 1.00
C ASP A 55 3.64 16.63 0.15
N ILE A 56 2.89 15.69 0.74
CA ILE A 56 1.78 14.95 0.10
C ILE A 56 0.42 15.60 0.38
N THR A 57 0.36 16.67 1.18
CA THR A 57 -0.89 17.40 1.42
C THR A 57 -1.29 18.11 0.12
N PRO A 58 -2.44 17.80 -0.51
CA PRO A 58 -2.92 18.59 -1.63
C PRO A 58 -3.12 20.02 -1.13
N LYS A 59 -2.34 20.96 -1.68
CA LYS A 59 -2.46 22.39 -1.40
C LYS A 59 -3.90 22.80 -1.74
N PRO A 60 -4.69 23.39 -0.84
CA PRO A 60 -6.01 23.88 -1.21
C PRO A 60 -5.81 24.90 -2.32
N SER A 61 -6.46 24.66 -3.47
CA SER A 61 -6.41 25.56 -4.62
C SER A 61 -7.02 26.90 -4.21
N THR A 62 -6.19 27.86 -3.85
CA THR A 62 -6.58 29.27 -3.83
C THR A 62 -6.78 29.69 -5.28
N GLY A 63 -8.03 29.61 -5.71
CA GLY A 63 -8.48 29.98 -7.05
C GLY A 63 -9.95 30.33 -7.00
N GLU A 64 -10.33 31.24 -6.10
CA GLU A 64 -11.57 31.98 -6.25
C GLU A 64 -11.49 32.83 -7.52
N PRO A 65 -12.50 32.80 -8.39
CA PRO A 65 -12.52 33.57 -9.61
C PRO A 65 -13.00 35.01 -9.36
N ALA A 66 -12.32 35.92 -10.06
CA ALA A 66 -12.85 37.09 -10.74
C ALA A 66 -13.44 38.26 -9.92
N THR A 67 -12.64 39.33 -9.91
CA THR A 67 -13.01 40.67 -10.36
C THR A 67 -13.93 41.51 -9.47
N ALA A 68 -13.29 42.45 -8.78
CA ALA A 68 -13.91 43.69 -8.33
C ALA A 68 -14.46 44.49 -9.52
N GLY A 69 -15.76 44.78 -9.48
CA GLY A 69 -16.44 45.74 -10.33
C GLY A 69 -17.35 46.60 -9.46
N SER A 70 -16.97 47.86 -9.30
CA SER A 70 -17.68 48.94 -8.64
C SER A 70 -18.97 49.35 -9.38
N GLU A 71 -19.92 49.91 -8.61
CA GLU A 71 -20.82 51.03 -8.97
C GLU A 71 -22.34 50.77 -9.22
N VAL A 72 -23.15 51.21 -8.24
CA VAL A 72 -24.36 52.09 -8.27
C VAL A 72 -25.50 51.83 -9.26
N ALA A 73 -26.69 51.55 -8.70
CA ALA A 73 -27.99 52.19 -9.01
C ALA A 73 -28.99 51.95 -7.86
#